data_AF-E0CYA7-F1
#
_entry.id   AF-E0CYA7-F1
#
_cell.length_a   1.000
_cell.length_b   1.000
_cell.length_c   1.000
_cell.angle_alpha   90.00
_cell.angle_beta   90.00
_cell.angle_gamma   90.00
#
_symmetry.space_group_name_H-M   'P 1'
#
loop_
_entity.id
_entity.type
_entity.pdbx_description
1 polymer ?
#
loop_
_entity_poly.entity_id
_entity_poly.type
_entity_poly.pdbx_seq_one_letter_code
_entity_poly.pdbx_strand_id
1 'polypeptide(L)'
;MGKMAAAVASLATLAAEPREDAFRKLFRFYRQSRPGTADLGAVIDFSEAHLARSPKPGVPQVVRFPLNVSSVTERDAERVGLEPVSKWRAYGLEGYPGFIFIPNPFLPGCQRHWVKQCLKLYSQKPNVCNLDKHMTKEETQGLWEQSKEVLRSKEVTKRRPRSLLERLRWVTLGYHYNWDSKSKSPLPVDFRVSKQKQGS
;
A
#
# COMPACT_ATOMS: atom_id res chain seq x y z
N MET A 1 58.59 11.48 -12.21
CA MET A 1 57.55 11.74 -11.19
C MET A 1 56.12 11.47 -11.71
N GLY A 2 55.91 10.53 -12.65
CA GLY A 2 54.63 10.40 -13.38
C GLY A 2 53.77 9.17 -13.07
N LYS A 3 54.11 8.35 -12.06
CA LYS A 3 53.37 7.10 -11.76
C LYS A 3 52.54 7.12 -10.47
N MET A 4 52.79 8.06 -9.55
CA MET A 4 51.96 8.20 -8.34
C MET A 4 50.66 9.01 -8.57
N ALA A 5 50.65 9.97 -9.51
CA ALA A 5 49.46 10.78 -9.77
C ALA A 5 48.30 9.99 -10.40
N ALA A 6 48.60 9.00 -11.24
CA ALA A 6 47.59 8.16 -11.89
C ALA A 6 46.91 7.17 -10.92
N ALA A 7 47.62 6.69 -9.90
CA ALA A 7 47.06 5.80 -8.90
C ALA A 7 46.10 6.53 -7.94
N VAL A 8 46.38 7.79 -7.61
CA VAL A 8 45.51 8.63 -6.76
C VAL A 8 44.27 9.09 -7.53
N ALA A 9 44.39 9.37 -8.83
CA ALA A 9 43.24 9.64 -9.70
C ALA A 9 42.31 8.41 -9.83
N SER A 10 42.88 7.19 -9.92
CA SER A 10 42.09 5.96 -10.04
C SER A 10 41.34 5.57 -8.76
N LEU A 11 41.79 5.97 -7.57
CA LEU A 11 41.03 5.78 -6.32
C LEU A 11 39.91 6.83 -6.16
N ALA A 12 40.12 8.05 -6.64
CA ALA A 12 39.11 9.11 -6.58
C ALA A 12 37.94 8.87 -7.55
N THR A 13 38.18 8.25 -8.71
CA THR A 13 37.11 7.92 -9.67
C THR A 13 36.28 6.69 -9.26
N LEU A 14 36.82 5.78 -8.43
CA LEU A 14 36.06 4.68 -7.81
C LEU A 14 35.15 5.15 -6.66
N ALA A 15 35.33 6.39 -6.18
CA ALA A 15 34.47 7.00 -5.17
C ALA A 15 33.23 7.71 -5.76
N ALA A 16 33.11 7.79 -7.09
CA ALA A 16 32.06 8.56 -7.78
C ALA A 16 30.88 7.73 -8.31
N GLU A 17 30.94 6.40 -8.24
CA GLU A 17 29.74 5.56 -8.35
C GLU A 17 29.15 5.43 -6.95
N PRO A 18 27.87 5.80 -6.70
CA PRO A 18 27.26 5.55 -5.42
C PRO A 18 27.17 4.03 -5.25
N ARG A 19 28.15 3.47 -4.54
CA ARG A 19 28.26 2.05 -4.20
C ARG A 19 26.90 1.61 -3.71
N GLU A 20 26.21 0.81 -4.51
CA GLU A 20 24.79 0.57 -4.30
C GLU A 20 24.56 -0.01 -2.89
N ASP A 21 23.74 0.68 -2.09
CA ASP A 21 23.42 0.28 -0.73
C ASP A 21 22.58 -1.01 -0.70
N ALA A 22 22.59 -1.68 0.46
CA ALA A 22 21.92 -2.96 0.63
C ALA A 22 20.41 -2.89 0.33
N PHE A 23 19.75 -1.77 0.66
CA PHE A 23 18.33 -1.60 0.42
C PHE A 23 18.03 -1.48 -1.08
N ARG A 24 18.80 -0.66 -1.82
CA ARG A 24 18.65 -0.54 -3.28
C ARG A 24 18.88 -1.86 -4.01
N LYS A 25 19.86 -2.67 -3.56
CA LYS A 25 20.13 -4.01 -4.10
C LYS A 25 18.92 -4.94 -3.96
N LEU A 26 18.42 -5.07 -2.73
CA LEU A 26 17.25 -5.91 -2.43
C LEU A 26 15.99 -5.42 -3.16
N PHE A 27 15.77 -4.10 -3.20
CA PHE A 27 14.66 -3.52 -3.94
C PHE A 27 14.71 -3.86 -5.43
N ARG A 28 15.88 -3.73 -6.07
CA ARG A 28 16.04 -4.08 -7.48
C ARG A 28 15.82 -5.56 -7.73
N PHE A 29 16.37 -6.42 -6.87
CA PHE A 29 16.18 -7.86 -6.93
C PHE A 29 14.69 -8.23 -6.93
N TYR A 30 13.92 -7.79 -5.93
CA TYR A 30 12.49 -8.13 -5.85
C TYR A 30 11.64 -7.46 -6.95
N ARG A 31 12.01 -6.27 -7.41
CA ARG A 31 11.31 -5.60 -8.52
C ARG A 31 11.49 -6.35 -9.85
N GLN A 32 12.63 -6.99 -10.07
CA GLN A 32 12.94 -7.75 -11.28
C GLN A 32 12.59 -9.25 -11.17
N SER A 33 12.30 -9.72 -9.96
CA SER A 33 11.93 -11.11 -9.67
C SER A 33 10.64 -11.48 -10.40
N ARG A 34 10.66 -12.61 -11.12
CA ARG A 34 9.45 -13.19 -11.71
C ARG A 34 8.97 -14.36 -10.85
N PRO A 35 7.67 -14.44 -10.54
CA PRO A 35 7.10 -15.58 -9.81
C PRO A 35 7.51 -16.90 -10.47
N GLY A 36 8.05 -17.83 -9.69
CA GLY A 36 8.49 -19.16 -10.15
C GLY A 36 9.94 -19.25 -10.65
N THR A 37 10.68 -18.14 -10.77
CA THR A 37 12.09 -18.16 -11.22
C THR A 37 13.07 -17.53 -10.23
N ALA A 38 12.61 -16.54 -9.46
CA ALA A 38 13.41 -15.90 -8.43
C ALA A 38 13.19 -16.58 -7.07
N ASP A 39 14.25 -16.68 -6.28
CA ASP A 39 14.16 -17.17 -4.91
C ASP A 39 13.42 -16.14 -4.04
N LEU A 40 12.21 -16.50 -3.60
CA LEU A 40 11.40 -15.73 -2.65
C LEU A 40 11.47 -16.33 -1.24
N GLY A 41 12.40 -17.25 -0.97
CA GLY A 41 12.53 -17.95 0.30
C GLY A 41 12.84 -17.03 1.50
N ALA A 42 13.42 -15.86 1.26
CA ALA A 42 13.67 -14.83 2.27
C ALA A 42 12.48 -13.87 2.51
N VAL A 43 11.42 -13.94 1.70
CA VAL A 43 10.18 -13.17 1.93
C VAL A 43 9.42 -13.81 3.09
N ILE A 44 9.11 -13.00 4.10
CA ILE A 44 8.34 -13.46 5.27
C ILE A 44 6.88 -13.61 4.87
N ASP A 45 6.36 -14.82 5.00
CA ASP A 45 4.93 -15.09 4.91
C ASP A 45 4.32 -15.21 6.32
N PHE A 46 3.63 -14.16 6.76
CA PHE A 46 2.97 -14.12 8.06
C PHE A 46 1.72 -15.02 8.15
N SER A 47 1.16 -15.45 7.01
CA SER A 47 0.02 -16.39 7.03
C SER A 47 0.45 -17.78 7.49
N GLU A 48 1.66 -18.19 7.12
CA GLU A 48 2.27 -19.48 7.46
C GLU A 48 3.19 -19.42 8.70
N ALA A 49 3.36 -18.24 9.31
CA ALA A 49 4.28 -18.04 10.44
C ALA A 49 3.98 -18.93 11.67
N HIS A 50 2.74 -19.40 11.81
CA HIS A 50 2.35 -20.32 12.89
C HIS A 50 2.79 -21.77 12.67
N LEU A 51 3.18 -22.14 11.45
CA LEU A 51 3.67 -23.48 11.08
C LEU A 51 5.19 -23.58 11.09
N ALA A 52 5.89 -22.44 11.03
CA ALA A 52 7.35 -22.40 10.94
C ALA A 52 7.99 -22.85 12.27
N ARG A 53 8.80 -23.93 12.22
CA ARG A 53 9.45 -24.51 13.40
C ARG A 53 10.80 -23.87 13.75
N SER A 54 11.41 -23.10 12.86
CA SER A 54 12.74 -22.50 13.10
C SER A 54 12.94 -21.20 12.34
N PRO A 55 13.69 -20.23 12.90
CA PRO A 55 14.05 -18.99 12.21
C PRO A 55 14.91 -19.29 10.98
N LYS A 56 14.63 -18.59 9.87
CA LYS A 56 15.50 -18.65 8.69
C LYS A 56 16.74 -17.78 8.92
N PRO A 57 17.95 -18.24 8.57
CA PRO A 57 19.16 -17.42 8.66
C PRO A 57 19.00 -16.11 7.86
N GLY A 58 19.39 -14.98 8.46
CA GLY A 58 19.30 -13.66 7.81
C GLY A 58 17.89 -13.06 7.72
N VAL A 59 16.87 -13.72 8.29
CA VAL A 59 15.50 -13.20 8.40
C VAL A 59 15.20 -12.88 9.86
N PRO A 60 14.72 -11.67 10.19
CA PRO A 60 14.33 -11.33 11.57
C PRO A 60 13.33 -12.33 12.14
N GLN A 61 13.45 -12.64 13.43
CA GLN A 61 12.53 -13.55 14.09
C GLN A 61 11.12 -12.96 14.11
N VAL A 62 10.15 -13.75 13.63
CA VAL A 62 8.73 -13.42 13.74
C VAL A 62 8.26 -13.76 15.14
N VAL A 63 7.71 -12.78 15.85
CA VAL A 63 7.24 -12.94 17.24
C VAL A 63 5.73 -12.71 17.32
N ARG A 64 5.05 -13.42 18.22
CA ARG A 64 3.61 -13.21 18.45
C ARG A 64 3.39 -11.87 19.14
N PHE A 65 2.48 -11.06 18.62
CA PHE A 65 2.05 -9.81 19.24
C PHE A 65 0.71 -10.01 19.96
N PRO A 66 0.62 -9.78 21.28
CA PRO A 66 -0.64 -9.92 22.01
C PRO A 66 -1.59 -8.76 21.70
N LEU A 67 -2.82 -9.08 21.28
CA LEU A 67 -3.88 -8.10 21.07
C LEU A 67 -4.76 -7.98 22.30
N ASN A 68 -5.34 -6.79 22.52
CA ASN A 68 -6.36 -6.58 23.53
C ASN A 68 -7.72 -7.08 23.02
N VAL A 69 -8.05 -8.35 23.29
CA VAL A 69 -9.24 -9.03 22.77
C VAL A 69 -10.54 -8.35 23.22
N SER A 70 -10.59 -7.80 24.44
CA SER A 70 -11.78 -7.15 24.98
C SER A 70 -11.95 -5.70 24.54
N SER A 71 -10.99 -5.13 23.80
CA SER A 71 -11.07 -3.71 23.39
C SER A 71 -12.12 -3.43 22.32
N VAL A 72 -12.53 -4.44 21.55
CA VAL A 72 -13.51 -4.33 20.47
C VAL A 72 -14.54 -5.45 20.62
N THR A 73 -15.82 -5.10 20.62
CA THR A 73 -16.90 -6.10 20.68
C THR A 73 -16.99 -6.86 19.36
N GLU A 74 -17.44 -8.12 19.41
CA GLU A 74 -17.62 -8.93 18.19
C GLU A 74 -18.60 -8.25 17.21
N ARG A 75 -19.65 -7.61 17.74
CA ARG A 75 -20.62 -6.85 16.96
C ARG A 75 -19.98 -5.66 16.22
N ASP A 76 -19.07 -4.93 16.88
CA ASP A 76 -18.38 -3.81 16.24
C ASP A 76 -17.41 -4.27 15.16
N ALA A 77 -16.71 -5.39 15.37
CA ALA A 77 -15.85 -6.01 14.36
C ALA A 77 -16.65 -6.49 13.14
N GLU A 78 -17.77 -7.20 13.36
CA GLU A 78 -18.64 -7.71 12.30
C GLU A 78 -19.26 -6.57 11.48
N ARG A 79 -19.65 -5.45 12.12
CA ARG A 79 -20.22 -4.27 11.44
C ARG A 79 -19.30 -3.71 10.34
N VAL A 80 -17.99 -3.88 10.48
CA VAL A 80 -16.98 -3.46 9.49
C VAL A 80 -16.41 -4.63 8.67
N GLY A 81 -16.98 -5.82 8.83
CA GLY A 81 -16.62 -7.02 8.09
C GLY A 81 -15.34 -7.71 8.56
N LEU A 82 -15.03 -7.62 9.86
CA LEU A 82 -13.87 -8.25 10.48
C LEU A 82 -14.28 -9.45 11.34
N GLU A 83 -13.41 -10.46 11.43
CA GLU A 83 -13.55 -11.55 12.41
C GLU A 83 -13.44 -11.00 13.84
N PRO A 84 -13.94 -11.72 14.87
CA PRO A 84 -13.66 -11.39 16.26
C PRO A 84 -12.16 -11.29 16.56
N VAL A 85 -11.74 -10.31 17.36
CA VAL A 85 -10.31 -10.08 17.70
C VAL A 85 -9.67 -11.32 18.35
N SER A 86 -10.46 -12.14 19.04
CA SER A 86 -10.04 -13.42 19.61
C SER A 86 -9.48 -14.41 18.58
N LYS A 87 -9.92 -14.33 17.32
CA LYS A 87 -9.44 -15.17 16.21
C LYS A 87 -8.23 -14.59 15.50
N TRP A 88 -7.90 -13.32 15.74
CA TRP A 88 -6.84 -12.64 15.01
C TRP A 88 -5.48 -13.21 15.38
N ARG A 89 -4.57 -13.10 14.42
CA ARG A 89 -3.17 -13.40 14.61
C ARG A 89 -2.40 -12.12 14.33
N ALA A 90 -1.69 -11.61 15.33
CA ALA A 90 -0.83 -10.45 15.16
C ALA A 90 0.62 -10.85 15.43
N TYR A 91 1.52 -10.26 14.66
CA TYR A 91 2.94 -10.58 14.70
C TYR A 91 3.77 -9.29 14.70
N GLY A 92 4.91 -9.34 15.39
CA GLY A 92 5.98 -8.35 15.29
C GLY A 92 7.22 -8.98 14.66
N LEU A 93 8.24 -8.15 14.47
CA LEU A 93 9.57 -8.59 14.06
C LEU A 93 10.60 -8.14 15.11
N GLU A 94 11.47 -9.05 15.51
CA GLU A 94 12.60 -8.71 16.38
C GLU A 94 13.49 -7.67 15.70
N GLY A 95 13.91 -6.65 16.45
CA GLY A 95 14.64 -5.49 15.91
C GLY A 95 13.77 -4.39 15.30
N TYR A 96 12.44 -4.57 15.22
CA TYR A 96 11.49 -3.59 14.66
C TYR A 96 10.35 -3.29 15.65
N PRO A 97 10.64 -2.65 16.80
CA PRO A 97 9.61 -2.31 17.78
C PRO A 97 8.57 -1.35 17.17
N GLY A 98 7.29 -1.58 17.48
CA GLY A 98 6.17 -0.80 16.94
C GLY A 98 5.64 -1.29 15.59
N PHE A 99 6.34 -2.22 14.92
CA PHE A 99 5.79 -2.91 13.74
C PHE A 99 4.82 -4.01 14.16
N ILE A 100 3.60 -3.96 13.63
CA ILE A 100 2.56 -4.97 13.84
C ILE A 100 2.01 -5.39 12.49
N PHE A 101 2.05 -6.69 12.21
CA PHE A 101 1.46 -7.31 11.03
C PHE A 101 0.27 -8.18 11.45
N ILE A 102 -0.87 -8.00 10.78
CA ILE A 102 -2.09 -8.78 11.01
C ILE A 102 -2.47 -9.43 9.67
N PRO A 103 -2.29 -10.76 9.49
CA PRO A 103 -2.81 -11.46 8.32
C PRO A 103 -4.32 -11.31 8.25
N ASN A 104 -4.86 -11.38 7.03
CA ASN A 104 -6.25 -11.10 6.67
C ASN A 104 -7.27 -11.34 7.82
N PRO A 105 -7.69 -10.28 8.53
CA PRO A 105 -8.67 -10.39 9.62
C PRO A 105 -10.12 -10.20 9.13
N PHE A 106 -10.35 -10.11 7.82
CA PHE A 106 -11.67 -9.88 7.28
C PHE A 106 -12.50 -11.16 7.26
N LEU A 107 -13.79 -11.01 7.54
CA LEU A 107 -14.79 -12.03 7.25
C LEU A 107 -14.79 -12.37 5.75
N PRO A 108 -15.09 -13.63 5.38
CA PRO A 108 -15.13 -14.05 3.98
C PRO A 108 -16.02 -13.14 3.12
N GLY A 109 -15.46 -12.62 2.03
CA GLY A 109 -16.17 -11.74 1.09
C GLY A 109 -16.24 -10.26 1.49
N CYS A 110 -16.01 -9.90 2.76
CA CYS A 110 -16.10 -8.51 3.23
C CYS A 110 -15.02 -7.58 2.65
N GLN A 111 -13.87 -8.11 2.21
CA GLN A 111 -12.86 -7.31 1.48
C GLN A 111 -13.45 -6.64 0.23
N ARG A 112 -14.42 -7.27 -0.45
CA ARG A 112 -15.04 -6.72 -1.67
C ARG A 112 -15.75 -5.41 -1.41
N HIS A 113 -16.31 -5.24 -0.21
CA HIS A 113 -16.91 -3.97 0.22
C HIS A 113 -15.86 -2.86 0.18
N TRP A 114 -14.75 -3.05 0.87
CA TRP A 114 -13.68 -2.05 0.98
C TRP A 114 -12.99 -1.78 -0.35
N VAL A 115 -12.76 -2.80 -1.18
CA VAL A 115 -12.26 -2.65 -2.55
C VAL A 115 -13.22 -1.77 -3.37
N LYS A 116 -14.54 -2.04 -3.31
CA LYS A 116 -15.54 -1.22 -3.99
C LYS A 116 -15.54 0.23 -3.49
N GLN A 117 -15.41 0.46 -2.18
CA GLN A 117 -15.33 1.83 -1.65
C GLN A 117 -14.12 2.57 -2.22
N CYS A 118 -12.94 1.95 -2.22
CA CYS A 118 -11.71 2.56 -2.75
C CYS A 118 -11.80 2.92 -4.24
N LEU A 119 -12.38 2.05 -5.06
CA LEU A 119 -12.41 2.22 -6.52
C LEU A 119 -13.59 3.06 -7.01
N LYS A 120 -14.72 3.04 -6.29
CA LYS A 120 -15.96 3.71 -6.72
C LYS A 120 -16.22 4.99 -5.95
N LEU A 121 -16.13 4.97 -4.63
CA LEU A 121 -16.62 6.06 -3.76
C LEU A 121 -15.50 7.03 -3.39
N TYR A 122 -14.40 6.51 -2.86
CA TYR A 122 -13.32 7.35 -2.34
C TYR A 122 -12.58 8.10 -3.45
N SER A 123 -12.55 7.56 -4.66
CA SER A 123 -11.99 8.25 -5.83
C SER A 123 -12.82 9.44 -6.32
N GLN A 124 -14.04 9.62 -5.83
CA GLN A 124 -14.91 10.73 -6.24
C GLN A 124 -14.69 11.99 -5.40
N LYS A 125 -15.17 13.11 -5.94
CA LYS A 125 -15.25 14.38 -5.20
C LYS A 125 -16.15 14.23 -3.96
N PRO A 126 -15.83 14.90 -2.84
CA PRO A 126 -14.85 15.98 -2.70
C PRO A 126 -13.39 15.54 -2.48
N ASN A 127 -13.08 14.24 -2.49
CA ASN A 127 -11.72 13.78 -2.26
C ASN A 127 -10.76 14.19 -3.39
N VAL A 128 -9.49 14.36 -3.03
CA VAL A 128 -8.44 14.76 -3.97
C VAL A 128 -7.67 13.52 -4.42
N CYS A 129 -7.51 13.37 -5.73
CA CYS A 129 -6.77 12.28 -6.36
C CYS A 129 -5.76 12.81 -7.38
N ASN A 130 -4.89 11.93 -7.89
CA ASN A 130 -3.86 12.32 -8.86
C ASN A 130 -4.40 12.83 -10.20
N LEU A 131 -5.64 12.47 -10.57
CA LEU A 131 -6.25 12.89 -11.84
C LEU A 131 -6.59 14.38 -11.83
N ASP A 132 -6.84 14.94 -10.65
CA ASP A 132 -7.25 16.34 -10.45
C ASP A 132 -6.20 17.37 -10.87
N LYS A 133 -4.94 16.95 -11.00
CA LYS A 133 -3.85 17.83 -11.44
C LYS A 133 -3.94 18.19 -12.93
N HIS A 134 -4.62 17.38 -13.73
CA HIS A 134 -4.60 17.49 -15.19
C HIS A 134 -5.99 17.32 -15.83
N MET A 135 -7.04 17.17 -15.04
CA MET A 135 -8.41 16.93 -15.50
C MET A 135 -9.39 17.80 -14.73
N THR A 136 -10.49 18.17 -15.38
CA THR A 136 -11.55 18.92 -14.73
C THR A 136 -12.43 18.01 -13.87
N LYS A 137 -13.33 18.60 -13.08
CA LYS A 137 -14.24 17.84 -12.20
C LYS A 137 -15.22 16.99 -13.02
N GLU A 138 -15.66 17.53 -14.14
CA GLU A 138 -16.63 16.92 -15.05
C GLU A 138 -16.04 15.65 -15.69
N GLU A 139 -14.77 15.71 -16.09
CA GLU A 139 -14.04 14.57 -16.65
C GLU A 139 -13.82 13.45 -15.63
N THR A 140 -13.64 13.78 -14.34
CA THR A 140 -13.32 12.82 -13.28
C THR A 140 -14.55 12.21 -12.61
N GLN A 141 -15.72 12.86 -12.67
CA GLN A 141 -16.96 12.40 -12.04
C GLN A 141 -17.50 11.09 -12.65
N GLY A 142 -17.23 10.85 -13.94
CA GLY A 142 -17.68 9.67 -14.69
C GLY A 142 -16.81 8.41 -14.57
N LEU A 143 -15.79 8.40 -13.71
CA LEU A 143 -14.75 7.35 -13.68
C LEU A 143 -15.31 5.92 -13.56
N TRP A 144 -16.28 5.72 -12.67
CA TRP A 144 -16.90 4.40 -12.47
C TRP A 144 -17.80 3.99 -13.65
N GLU A 145 -18.58 4.93 -14.19
CA GLU A 145 -19.49 4.67 -15.31
C GLU A 145 -18.72 4.34 -16.60
N GLN A 146 -17.65 5.09 -16.89
CA GLN A 146 -16.75 4.82 -18.00
C GLN A 146 -16.16 3.41 -17.89
N SER A 147 -15.74 3.01 -16.68
CA SER A 147 -15.16 1.67 -16.44
C SER A 147 -16.18 0.55 -16.62
N LYS A 148 -17.45 0.75 -16.24
CA LYS A 148 -18.52 -0.23 -16.51
C LYS A 148 -18.75 -0.37 -18.00
N GLU A 149 -18.77 0.73 -18.75
CA GLU A 149 -19.01 0.69 -20.19
C GLU A 149 -17.91 -0.05 -20.94
N VAL A 150 -16.68 0.18 -20.53
CA VAL A 150 -15.48 -0.53 -20.97
C VAL A 150 -15.53 -2.05 -20.73
N LEU A 151 -16.23 -2.50 -19.68
CA LEU A 151 -16.42 -3.93 -19.38
C LEU A 151 -17.61 -4.53 -20.13
N ARG A 152 -18.62 -3.71 -20.47
CA ARG A 152 -19.76 -4.12 -21.30
C ARG A 152 -19.37 -4.27 -22.76
N SER A 153 -18.49 -3.39 -23.25
CA SER A 153 -17.92 -3.54 -24.58
C SER A 153 -16.93 -4.70 -24.57
N LYS A 154 -16.95 -5.56 -25.60
CA LYS A 154 -15.94 -6.63 -25.78
C LYS A 154 -14.53 -6.08 -26.10
N GLU A 155 -14.27 -4.80 -25.79
CA GLU A 155 -13.01 -4.11 -26.08
C GLU A 155 -11.99 -4.20 -24.95
N VAL A 156 -12.32 -4.85 -23.83
CA VAL A 156 -11.35 -5.07 -22.74
C VAL A 156 -10.10 -5.80 -23.20
N THR A 157 -10.21 -6.62 -24.26
CA THR A 157 -9.10 -7.39 -24.86
C THR A 157 -8.41 -6.68 -26.03
N LYS A 158 -8.94 -5.54 -26.50
CA LYS A 158 -8.35 -4.76 -27.59
C LYS A 158 -7.38 -3.70 -27.04
N ARG A 159 -6.36 -3.36 -27.81
CA ARG A 159 -5.43 -2.27 -27.46
C ARG A 159 -6.20 -0.95 -27.41
N ARG A 160 -6.31 -0.37 -26.21
CA ARG A 160 -7.05 0.86 -25.95
C ARG A 160 -6.25 1.83 -25.07
N PRO A 161 -6.56 3.13 -25.06
CA PRO A 161 -6.02 4.03 -24.04
C PRO A 161 -6.46 3.58 -22.65
N ARG A 162 -5.64 3.88 -21.64
CA ARG A 162 -5.96 3.53 -20.26
C ARG A 162 -7.20 4.28 -19.77
N SER A 163 -8.14 3.57 -19.16
CA SER A 163 -9.31 4.18 -18.52
C SER A 163 -8.89 5.08 -17.36
N LEU A 164 -9.80 5.96 -16.91
CA LEU A 164 -9.53 6.82 -15.75
C LEU A 164 -9.22 5.99 -14.49
N LEU A 165 -9.93 4.87 -14.29
CA LEU A 165 -9.67 3.95 -13.18
C LEU A 165 -8.27 3.31 -13.28
N GLU A 166 -7.82 2.94 -14.49
CA GLU A 166 -6.47 2.39 -14.72
C GLU A 166 -5.35 3.45 -14.54
N ARG A 167 -5.69 4.74 -14.71
CA ARG A 167 -4.80 5.89 -14.49
C ARG A 167 -4.80 6.40 -13.04
N LEU A 168 -5.72 5.94 -12.19
CA LEU A 168 -5.72 6.27 -10.77
C LEU A 168 -4.46 5.71 -10.09
N ARG A 169 -3.85 6.51 -9.22
CA ARG A 169 -2.60 6.19 -8.51
C ARG A 169 -2.69 6.47 -7.02
N TRP A 170 -3.35 7.54 -6.62
CA TRP A 170 -3.57 7.86 -5.21
C TRP A 170 -4.84 8.69 -5.02
N VAL A 171 -5.39 8.58 -3.81
CA VAL A 171 -6.51 9.37 -3.28
C VAL A 171 -6.13 9.79 -1.86
N THR A 172 -6.46 11.01 -1.47
CA THR A 172 -6.31 11.50 -0.09
C THR A 172 -7.67 11.72 0.54
N LEU A 173 -7.82 11.30 1.80
CA LEU A 173 -9.06 11.40 2.58
C LEU A 173 -8.80 12.25 3.84
N GLY A 174 -9.78 13.07 4.23
CA GLY A 174 -9.65 13.94 5.40
C GLY A 174 -8.65 15.07 5.18
N TYR A 175 -7.64 15.19 6.04
CA TYR A 175 -6.59 16.20 5.90
C TYR A 175 -5.71 15.88 4.69
N HIS A 176 -5.91 16.63 3.61
CA HIS A 176 -5.16 16.42 2.38
C HIS A 176 -3.68 16.72 2.61
N TYR A 177 -2.84 15.74 2.25
CA TYR A 177 -1.40 15.89 2.25
C TYR A 177 -0.99 16.65 1.00
N ASN A 178 -0.30 17.78 1.20
CA ASN A 178 0.30 18.51 0.11
C ASN A 178 1.68 17.92 -0.17
N TRP A 179 1.82 17.32 -1.36
CA TRP A 179 3.05 16.66 -1.80
C TRP A 179 4.23 17.63 -2.02
N ASP A 180 3.95 18.91 -2.28
CA ASP A 180 4.96 19.94 -2.55
C ASP A 180 5.50 20.52 -1.23
N SER A 181 4.62 20.90 -0.31
CA SER A 181 5.01 21.44 1.00
C SER A 181 5.34 20.37 2.04
N LYS A 182 5.05 19.09 1.74
CA LYS A 182 5.16 17.94 2.65
C LYS A 182 4.41 18.13 3.97
N SER A 183 3.34 18.93 3.96
CA SER A 183 2.53 19.28 5.14
C SER A 183 1.05 18.95 4.92
N LYS A 184 0.29 18.89 6.01
CA LYS A 184 -1.17 18.74 5.96
C LYS A 184 -1.82 20.11 5.81
N SER A 185 -2.79 20.26 4.91
CA SER A 185 -3.56 21.50 4.81
C SER A 185 -4.39 21.73 6.08
N PRO A 186 -4.48 22.96 6.61
CA PRO A 186 -5.42 23.28 7.68
C PRO A 186 -6.87 23.14 7.16
N LEU A 187 -7.78 22.64 8.00
CA LEU A 187 -9.19 22.49 7.63
C LEU A 187 -9.80 23.86 7.30
N PRO A 188 -10.62 23.98 6.24
CA PRO A 188 -11.68 24.96 6.22
C PRO A 188 -12.57 24.71 7.46
N VAL A 189 -12.84 25.75 8.23
CA VAL A 189 -13.59 25.74 9.49
C VAL A 189 -14.95 25.03 9.39
N ASP A 190 -15.51 24.90 8.19
CA ASP A 190 -16.82 24.29 7.93
C ASP A 190 -16.85 22.75 7.92
N PHE A 191 -15.72 22.05 7.80
CA PHE A 191 -15.71 20.58 7.71
C PHE A 191 -15.98 19.85 9.05
N ARG A 192 -16.13 20.58 10.17
CA ARG A 192 -16.55 19.99 11.46
C ARG A 192 -18.01 19.54 11.46
N VAL A 193 -18.82 19.92 10.48
CA VAL A 193 -20.25 19.56 10.40
C VAL A 193 -20.51 18.71 9.16
N SER A 194 -19.93 17.53 9.11
CA SER A 194 -20.37 16.46 8.20
C SER A 194 -20.22 15.13 8.91
N LYS A 195 -21.03 14.92 9.95
CA LYS A 195 -21.41 13.56 10.33
C LYS A 195 -21.90 12.91 9.05
N GLN A 196 -21.16 11.90 8.57
CA GLN A 196 -21.68 10.96 7.58
C GLN A 196 -23.04 10.50 8.09
N LYS A 197 -24.11 10.99 7.44
CA LYS A 197 -25.42 10.36 7.50
C LYS A 197 -25.20 8.92 7.05
N GLN A 198 -25.14 8.01 8.01
CA GLN A 198 -25.45 6.61 7.75
C GLN A 198 -26.89 6.62 7.24
N GLY A 199 -27.05 6.32 5.94
CA GLY A 199 -28.35 6.08 5.36
C GLY A 199 -28.87 4.75 5.89
N SER A 200 -30.12 4.80 6.37
CA SER A 200 -30.96 3.71 6.84
C SER A 200 -31.07 2.55 5.86
#